data_AF-A0A0D0BMC5-F1
#
_entry.id   AF-A0A0D0BMC5-F1
#
_cell.length_a   1.000
_cell.length_b   1.000
_cell.length_c   1.000
_cell.angle_alpha   90.00
_cell.angle_beta   90.00
_cell.angle_gamma   90.00
#
_symmetry.space_group_name_H-M   'P 1'
#
loop_
_entity.id
_entity.type
_entity.pdbx_description
1 polymer ?
#
loop_
_entity_poly.entity_id
_entity_poly.type
_entity_poly.pdbx_seq_one_letter_code
_entity_poly.pdbx_strand_id
1 'polypeptide(L)'
;MSQIEEFESALKDVVQAKRLSGSKVTKLTELAMKLMKDDTQLVSMLYRTHKSLSASAKISSLYVFDALARAAKSQVNKQNLVGDVNAAEGNCATFLLKVQGVLEGLFKDMISVGTPEAKEKTQKVLDIWVKGNTFPSTMLSHLGDLLKSKDTFMLYAKYFHESIHFASHPYK
;
A
#
# COMPACT_ATOMS: atom_id res chain seq x y z
N MET A 1 13.26 22.90 -10.67
CA MET A 1 12.84 21.73 -9.88
C MET A 1 13.20 20.49 -10.66
N SER A 2 13.87 19.54 -10.03
CA SER A 2 14.12 18.23 -10.63
C SER A 2 12.80 17.45 -10.76
N GLN A 3 12.74 16.45 -11.65
CA GLN A 3 11.54 15.62 -11.82
C GLN A 3 11.14 14.92 -10.49
N ILE A 4 12.13 14.61 -9.65
CA ILE A 4 11.89 13.96 -8.37
C ILE A 4 11.34 14.91 -7.31
N GLU A 5 11.78 16.17 -7.28
CA GLU A 5 11.21 17.20 -6.41
C GLU A 5 9.74 17.48 -6.78
N GLU A 6 9.44 17.53 -8.08
CA GLU A 6 8.07 17.71 -8.57
C GLU A 6 7.18 16.53 -8.14
N PHE A 7 7.70 15.30 -8.24
CA PHE A 7 7.00 14.12 -7.75
C PHE A 7 6.80 14.16 -6.22
N GLU A 8 7.82 14.51 -5.44
CA GLU A 8 7.72 14.58 -3.99
C GLU A 8 6.65 15.60 -3.55
N SER A 9 6.66 16.77 -4.17
CA SER A 9 5.67 17.81 -3.94
C SER A 9 4.25 17.33 -4.27
N ALA A 10 4.07 16.73 -5.46
CA ALA A 10 2.79 16.16 -5.87
C ALA A 10 2.31 15.02 -4.94
N LEU A 11 3.24 14.19 -4.44
CA LEU A 11 2.93 13.11 -3.51
C LEU A 11 2.40 13.68 -2.20
N LYS A 12 3.09 14.68 -1.62
CA LYS A 12 2.67 15.37 -0.40
C LYS A 12 1.29 16.01 -0.57
N ASP A 13 1.07 16.67 -1.69
CA ASP A 13 -0.21 17.30 -2.02
C ASP A 13 -1.38 16.31 -2.13
N VAL A 14 -1.12 15.08 -2.58
CA VAL A 14 -2.13 14.02 -2.67
C VAL A 14 -2.43 13.43 -1.30
N VAL A 15 -1.40 13.09 -0.53
CA VAL A 15 -1.59 12.38 0.75
C VAL A 15 -2.08 13.29 1.87
N GLN A 16 -1.76 14.59 1.82
CA GLN A 16 -2.23 15.58 2.80
C GLN A 16 -3.58 16.19 2.44
N ALA A 17 -4.09 15.95 1.22
CA ALA A 17 -5.40 16.45 0.83
C ALA A 17 -6.50 15.84 1.71
N LYS A 18 -7.44 16.67 2.16
CA LYS A 18 -8.64 16.22 2.90
C LYS A 18 -9.47 15.19 2.14
N ARG A 19 -9.39 15.20 0.80
CA ARG A 19 -10.06 14.24 -0.10
C ARG A 19 -9.10 13.86 -1.22
N LEU A 20 -9.05 12.57 -1.53
CA LEU A 20 -8.28 12.05 -2.66
C LEU A 20 -8.89 12.56 -3.96
N SER A 21 -8.12 13.32 -4.73
CA SER A 21 -8.53 13.79 -6.05
C SER A 21 -8.00 12.86 -7.14
N GLY A 22 -8.89 12.29 -7.95
CA GLY A 22 -8.52 11.43 -9.07
C GLY A 22 -7.57 12.12 -10.04
N SER A 23 -7.78 13.41 -10.34
CA SER A 23 -6.89 14.16 -11.24
C SER A 23 -5.48 14.35 -10.67
N LYS A 24 -5.35 14.57 -9.36
CA LYS A 24 -4.03 14.67 -8.71
C LYS A 24 -3.31 13.33 -8.72
N VAL A 25 -4.03 12.23 -8.50
CA VAL A 25 -3.46 10.87 -8.56
C VAL A 25 -3.01 10.54 -9.98
N THR A 26 -3.78 10.91 -11.01
CA THR A 26 -3.37 10.74 -12.41
C THR A 26 -2.10 11.51 -12.71
N LYS A 27 -2.03 12.81 -12.37
CA LYS A 27 -0.82 13.61 -12.56
C LYS A 27 0.39 13.02 -11.83
N LEU A 28 0.21 12.59 -10.59
CA LEU A 28 1.25 11.92 -9.81
C LEU A 28 1.73 10.62 -10.49
N THR A 29 0.80 9.86 -11.07
CA THR A 29 1.10 8.64 -11.80
C THR A 29 1.92 8.92 -13.06
N GLU A 30 1.57 9.95 -13.83
CA GLU A 30 2.34 10.37 -15.00
C GLU A 30 3.78 10.79 -14.65
N LEU A 31 3.95 11.51 -13.53
CA LEU A 31 5.28 11.87 -13.01
C LEU A 31 6.07 10.62 -12.61
N ALA A 32 5.45 9.69 -11.88
CA ALA A 32 6.08 8.42 -11.50
C ALA A 32 6.54 7.61 -12.72
N MET A 33 5.73 7.53 -13.78
CA MET A 33 6.09 6.78 -14.99
C MET A 33 7.36 7.32 -15.66
N LYS A 34 7.63 8.64 -15.55
CA LYS A 34 8.86 9.26 -16.07
C LYS A 34 10.09 8.95 -15.23
N LEU A 35 9.89 8.64 -13.94
CA LEU A 35 10.94 8.34 -12.95
C LEU A 35 11.24 6.85 -12.81
N MET A 36 10.68 5.98 -13.66
CA MET A 36 10.85 4.52 -13.53
C MET A 36 12.30 4.05 -13.70
N LYS A 37 13.16 4.85 -14.35
CA LYS A 37 14.61 4.60 -14.40
C LYS A 37 15.27 4.64 -13.02
N ASP A 38 14.74 5.51 -12.15
CA ASP A 38 15.18 5.71 -10.76
C ASP A 38 14.18 5.08 -9.76
N ASP A 39 13.59 3.94 -10.14
CA ASP A 39 12.56 3.22 -9.38
C ASP A 39 12.94 2.96 -7.91
N THR A 40 14.22 2.72 -7.60
CA THR A 40 14.71 2.57 -6.22
C THR A 40 14.41 3.81 -5.38
N GLN A 41 14.74 4.98 -5.92
CA GLN A 41 14.54 6.25 -5.23
C GLN A 41 13.06 6.57 -5.10
N LEU A 42 12.29 6.27 -6.15
CA LEU A 42 10.83 6.42 -6.18
C LEU A 42 10.14 5.56 -5.10
N VAL A 43 10.46 4.26 -5.03
CA VAL A 43 9.88 3.34 -4.03
C VAL A 43 10.31 3.73 -2.61
N SER A 44 11.58 4.08 -2.41
CA SER A 44 12.10 4.54 -1.12
C SER A 44 11.37 5.79 -0.63
N MET A 45 11.14 6.76 -1.52
CA MET A 45 10.38 7.96 -1.20
C MET A 45 8.92 7.64 -0.87
N LEU A 46 8.23 6.88 -1.72
CA LEU A 46 6.84 6.45 -1.49
C LEU A 46 6.67 5.78 -0.12
N TYR A 47 7.55 4.81 0.19
CA TYR A 47 7.46 4.07 1.44
C TYR A 47 7.81 4.94 2.64
N ARG A 48 8.87 5.75 2.59
CA ARG A 48 9.20 6.68 3.69
C ARG A 48 8.09 7.69 3.96
N THR A 49 7.50 8.27 2.90
CA THR A 49 6.33 9.14 3.04
C THR A 49 5.21 8.37 3.74
N HIS A 50 4.84 7.18 3.26
CA HIS A 50 3.81 6.36 3.91
C HIS A 50 4.05 6.15 5.42
N LYS A 51 5.28 5.79 5.81
CA LYS A 51 5.65 5.55 7.21
C LYS A 51 5.45 6.79 8.08
N SER A 52 5.69 7.98 7.55
CA SER A 52 5.54 9.26 8.27
C SER A 52 4.10 9.78 8.36
N LEU A 53 3.15 9.20 7.63
CA LEU A 53 1.78 9.70 7.57
C LEU A 53 0.95 9.32 8.81
N SER A 54 -0.01 10.20 9.12
CA SER A 54 -1.08 9.91 10.08
C SER A 54 -2.02 8.81 9.55
N ALA A 55 -2.77 8.20 10.47
CA ALA A 55 -3.72 7.13 10.17
C ALA A 55 -4.69 7.44 9.00
N SER A 56 -5.24 8.66 8.94
CA SER A 56 -6.17 9.07 7.89
C SER A 56 -5.48 9.21 6.53
N ALA A 57 -4.27 9.77 6.50
CA ALA A 57 -3.51 9.96 5.27
C ALA A 57 -2.91 8.66 4.72
N LYS A 58 -2.76 7.62 5.55
CA LYS A 58 -2.30 6.28 5.10
C LYS A 58 -3.27 5.63 4.10
N ILE A 59 -4.58 5.86 4.22
CA ILE A 59 -5.57 5.41 3.23
C ILE A 59 -5.32 6.07 1.88
N SER A 60 -5.08 7.39 1.86
CA SER A 60 -4.73 8.11 0.62
C SER A 60 -3.44 7.57 0.01
N SER A 61 -2.43 7.30 0.84
CA SER A 61 -1.18 6.70 0.37
C SER A 61 -1.38 5.29 -0.21
N LEU A 62 -2.22 4.45 0.39
CA LEU A 62 -2.56 3.13 -0.15
C LEU A 62 -3.13 3.23 -1.58
N TYR A 63 -4.01 4.19 -1.84
CA TYR A 63 -4.55 4.42 -3.20
C TYR A 63 -3.49 4.91 -4.19
N VAL A 64 -2.48 5.66 -3.73
CA VAL A 64 -1.34 6.02 -4.57
C VAL A 64 -0.55 4.78 -4.96
N PHE A 65 -0.24 3.88 -4.01
CA PHE A 65 0.43 2.62 -4.31
C PHE A 65 -0.36 1.78 -5.32
N ASP A 66 -1.68 1.67 -5.14
CA ASP A 66 -2.55 0.98 -6.10
C ASP A 66 -2.49 1.58 -7.51
N ALA A 67 -2.66 2.90 -7.63
CA ALA A 67 -2.65 3.57 -8.92
C ALA A 67 -1.32 3.37 -9.65
N LEU A 68 -0.19 3.52 -8.95
CA LEU A 68 1.14 3.32 -9.51
C LEU A 68 1.41 1.87 -9.90
N ALA A 69 1.03 0.91 -9.05
CA ALA A 69 1.20 -0.51 -9.34
C ALA A 69 0.41 -0.93 -10.57
N ARG A 70 -0.85 -0.49 -10.70
CA ARG A 70 -1.68 -0.78 -11.88
C ARG A 70 -1.14 -0.13 -13.15
N ALA A 71 -0.70 1.13 -13.07
CA ALA A 71 -0.10 1.81 -14.20
C ALA A 71 1.20 1.14 -14.67
N ALA A 72 2.09 0.81 -13.73
CA ALA A 72 3.31 0.06 -14.02
C ALA A 72 3.00 -1.31 -14.64
N LYS A 73 2.03 -2.06 -14.08
CA LYS A 73 1.63 -3.36 -14.61
C LYS A 73 1.06 -3.28 -16.03
N SER A 74 0.24 -2.27 -16.30
CA SER A 74 -0.27 -2.00 -17.66
C SER A 74 0.88 -1.76 -18.64
N GLN A 75 1.88 -0.98 -18.23
CA GLN A 75 3.05 -0.70 -19.06
C GLN A 75 3.92 -1.94 -19.29
N VAL A 76 4.13 -2.77 -18.26
CA VAL A 76 4.84 -4.05 -18.37
C VAL A 76 4.17 -4.95 -19.39
N ASN A 77 2.84 -5.10 -19.31
CA ASN A 77 2.10 -5.94 -20.26
C ASN A 77 2.13 -5.38 -21.68
N LYS A 78 2.06 -4.05 -21.83
CA LYS A 78 2.06 -3.38 -23.15
C LYS A 78 3.41 -3.48 -23.86
N GLN A 79 4.52 -3.39 -23.11
CA GLN A 79 5.87 -3.35 -23.65
C GLN A 79 6.64 -4.67 -23.46
N ASN A 80 6.01 -5.70 -22.88
CA ASN A 80 6.64 -6.97 -22.51
C ASN A 80 7.94 -6.78 -21.70
N LEU A 81 7.92 -5.83 -20.77
CA LEU A 81 9.09 -5.51 -19.95
C LEU A 81 9.42 -6.67 -19.01
N VAL A 82 10.71 -6.98 -18.88
CA VAL A 82 11.20 -7.95 -17.91
C VAL A 82 11.87 -7.19 -16.77
N GLY A 83 11.55 -7.59 -15.54
CA GLY A 83 12.17 -7.05 -14.35
C GLY A 83 13.44 -7.83 -14.05
N ASP A 84 14.59 -7.18 -14.11
CA ASP A 84 15.85 -7.71 -13.62
C ASP A 84 16.30 -6.85 -12.42
N VAL A 85 16.43 -7.49 -11.26
CA VAL A 85 16.86 -6.83 -10.03
C VAL A 85 18.31 -6.34 -10.08
N ASN A 86 19.11 -6.86 -11.02
CA ASN A 86 20.50 -6.47 -11.25
C ASN A 86 20.68 -5.46 -12.40
N ALA A 87 19.57 -5.03 -13.04
CA ALA A 87 19.64 -4.05 -14.11
C ALA A 87 20.23 -2.72 -13.60
N ALA A 88 21.11 -2.12 -14.40
CA ALA A 88 21.72 -0.83 -14.11
C ALA A 88 20.71 0.33 -14.11
N GLU A 89 19.64 0.23 -14.91
CA GLU A 89 18.52 1.16 -14.93
C GLU A 89 17.22 0.44 -14.58
N GLY A 90 16.37 1.09 -13.78
CA GLY A 90 15.04 0.61 -13.45
C GLY A 90 14.06 0.70 -14.62
N ASN A 91 12.95 -0.03 -14.50
CA ASN A 91 11.79 0.06 -15.38
C ASN A 91 10.50 -0.27 -14.59
N CYS A 92 9.35 -0.32 -15.27
CA CYS A 92 8.08 -0.62 -14.60
C CYS A 92 8.03 -2.02 -13.96
N ALA A 93 8.72 -3.02 -14.51
CA ALA A 93 8.78 -4.37 -13.95
C ALA A 93 9.68 -4.42 -12.70
N THR A 94 10.86 -3.80 -12.73
CA THR A 94 11.73 -3.71 -11.54
C THR A 94 11.09 -2.87 -10.44
N PHE A 95 10.36 -1.81 -10.81
CA PHE A 95 9.55 -1.03 -9.88
C PHE A 95 8.54 -1.91 -9.15
N LEU A 96 7.78 -2.75 -9.86
CA LEU A 96 6.83 -3.68 -9.24
C LEU A 96 7.51 -4.68 -8.30
N LEU A 97 8.68 -5.20 -8.67
CA LEU A 97 9.48 -6.08 -7.79
C LEU A 97 9.92 -5.36 -6.50
N LYS A 98 10.34 -4.09 -6.61
CA LYS A 98 10.73 -3.28 -5.45
C LYS A 98 9.55 -2.90 -4.58
N VAL A 99 8.41 -2.56 -5.18
CA VAL A 99 7.14 -2.32 -4.46
C VAL A 99 6.73 -3.58 -3.71
N GLN A 100 6.84 -4.76 -4.33
CA GLN A 100 6.55 -6.05 -3.70
C GLN A 100 7.33 -6.22 -2.39
N GLY A 101 8.60 -5.81 -2.36
CA GLY A 101 9.45 -5.88 -1.16
C GLY A 101 8.99 -5.01 0.02
N VAL A 102 8.15 -3.99 -0.21
CA VAL A 102 7.62 -3.10 0.85
C VAL A 102 6.13 -3.32 1.14
N LEU A 103 5.43 -4.18 0.36
CA LEU A 103 3.99 -4.40 0.50
C LEU A 103 3.59 -4.96 1.86
N GLU A 104 4.39 -5.88 2.41
CA GLU A 104 4.11 -6.46 3.72
C GLU A 104 4.12 -5.38 4.82
N GLY A 105 5.12 -4.50 4.80
CA GLY A 105 5.22 -3.36 5.72
C GLY A 105 4.05 -2.39 5.56
N LEU A 106 3.68 -2.08 4.32
CA LEU A 106 2.51 -1.25 3.98
C LEU A 106 1.21 -1.85 4.56
N PHE A 107 0.97 -3.14 4.38
CA PHE A 107 -0.24 -3.80 4.89
C PHE A 107 -0.25 -3.87 6.42
N LYS A 108 0.88 -4.19 7.05
CA LYS A 108 1.01 -4.16 8.51
C LYS A 108 0.71 -2.77 9.08
N ASP A 109 1.15 -1.71 8.41
CA ASP A 109 0.84 -0.34 8.81
C ASP A 109 -0.64 -0.01 8.68
N MET A 110 -1.28 -0.39 7.58
CA MET A 110 -2.73 -0.20 7.39
C MET A 110 -3.54 -0.98 8.42
N ILE A 111 -3.15 -2.21 8.72
CA ILE A 111 -3.75 -3.04 9.76
C ILE A 111 -3.53 -2.43 11.16
N SER A 112 -2.42 -1.72 11.36
CA SER A 112 -2.10 -1.04 12.63
C SER A 112 -2.89 0.26 12.82
N VAL A 113 -3.43 0.86 11.76
CA VAL A 113 -4.41 1.94 11.87
C VAL A 113 -5.64 1.49 12.66
N GLY A 114 -6.06 0.23 12.50
CA GLY A 114 -7.09 -0.39 13.34
C GLY A 114 -8.51 0.13 13.14
N THR A 115 -8.75 1.01 12.15
CA THR A 115 -10.10 1.50 11.84
C THR A 115 -10.81 0.59 10.84
N PRO A 116 -12.15 0.43 10.93
CA PRO A 116 -12.92 -0.36 9.97
C PRO A 116 -12.75 0.14 8.53
N GLU A 117 -12.67 1.46 8.34
CA GLU A 117 -12.47 2.08 7.03
C GLU A 117 -11.13 1.68 6.42
N ALA A 118 -10.02 1.79 7.19
CA ALA A 118 -8.70 1.41 6.71
C ALA A 118 -8.68 -0.07 6.28
N LYS A 119 -9.25 -0.95 7.09
CA LYS A 119 -9.36 -2.38 6.77
C LYS A 119 -10.17 -2.64 5.50
N GLU A 120 -11.35 -2.03 5.38
CA GLU A 120 -12.20 -2.16 4.19
C GLU A 120 -11.47 -1.69 2.92
N LYS A 121 -10.76 -0.56 3.00
CA LYS A 121 -10.01 -0.03 1.84
C LYS A 121 -8.81 -0.91 1.49
N THR A 122 -8.09 -1.43 2.49
CA THR A 122 -6.98 -2.37 2.25
C THR A 122 -7.47 -3.66 1.61
N GLN A 123 -8.60 -4.23 2.07
CA GLN A 123 -9.19 -5.40 1.42
C GLN A 123 -9.60 -5.10 -0.02
N LYS A 124 -10.26 -3.97 -0.29
CA LYS A 124 -10.64 -3.57 -1.65
C LYS A 124 -9.44 -3.44 -2.59
N VAL A 125 -8.34 -2.85 -2.12
CA VAL A 125 -7.10 -2.73 -2.90
C VAL A 125 -6.48 -4.10 -3.16
N LEU A 126 -6.47 -5.00 -2.17
CA LEU A 126 -6.02 -6.37 -2.37
C LEU A 126 -6.85 -7.09 -3.45
N ASP A 127 -8.18 -6.98 -3.38
CA ASP A 127 -9.08 -7.61 -4.36
C ASP A 127 -8.84 -7.07 -5.78
N ILE A 128 -8.55 -5.78 -5.92
CA ILE A 128 -8.18 -5.15 -7.20
C ILE A 128 -6.88 -5.78 -7.74
N TRP A 129 -5.86 -5.95 -6.89
CA TRP A 129 -4.58 -6.55 -7.31
C TRP A 129 -4.69 -8.03 -7.65
N VAL A 130 -5.55 -8.78 -6.95
CA VAL A 130 -5.88 -10.18 -7.28
C VAL A 130 -6.55 -10.25 -8.65
N LYS A 131 -7.61 -9.46 -8.89
CA LYS A 131 -8.30 -9.44 -10.19
C LYS A 131 -7.39 -8.98 -11.33
N GLY A 132 -6.54 -8.00 -11.06
CA GLY A 132 -5.61 -7.45 -12.05
C GLY A 132 -4.32 -8.24 -12.23
N ASN A 133 -4.13 -9.34 -11.49
CA ASN A 133 -2.89 -10.13 -11.43
C ASN A 133 -1.65 -9.21 -11.33
N THR A 134 -1.73 -8.20 -10.46
CA THR A 134 -0.77 -7.08 -10.38
C THR A 134 0.55 -7.54 -9.77
N PHE A 135 0.48 -8.41 -8.76
CA PHE A 135 1.61 -9.04 -8.09
C PHE A 135 1.47 -10.56 -8.12
N PRO A 136 2.54 -11.34 -7.83
CA PRO A 136 2.47 -12.79 -7.77
C PRO A 136 1.40 -13.30 -6.81
N SER A 137 0.68 -14.35 -7.19
CA SER A 137 -0.42 -14.93 -6.40
C SER A 137 -0.01 -15.35 -4.99
N THR A 138 1.22 -15.83 -4.81
CA THR A 138 1.80 -16.18 -3.50
C THR A 138 1.88 -14.97 -2.57
N MET A 139 2.31 -13.82 -3.09
CA MET A 139 2.35 -12.58 -2.34
C MET A 139 0.95 -12.09 -1.98
N LEU A 140 0.02 -12.09 -2.95
CA LEU A 140 -1.36 -11.63 -2.71
C LEU A 140 -2.08 -12.51 -1.67
N SER A 141 -1.85 -13.83 -1.71
CA SER A 141 -2.39 -14.76 -0.71
C SER A 141 -1.83 -14.45 0.68
N HIS A 142 -0.52 -14.25 0.79
CA HIS A 142 0.13 -13.87 2.04
C HIS A 142 -0.45 -12.56 2.62
N LEU A 143 -0.64 -11.53 1.79
CA LEU A 143 -1.27 -10.27 2.23
C LEU A 143 -2.72 -10.47 2.71
N GLY A 144 -3.46 -11.37 2.08
CA GLY A 144 -4.81 -11.75 2.52
C GLY A 144 -4.81 -12.44 3.89
N ASP A 145 -3.85 -13.31 4.15
CA ASP A 145 -3.72 -13.98 5.45
C ASP A 145 -3.32 -13.01 6.57
N LEU A 146 -2.48 -12.02 6.28
CA LEU A 146 -2.15 -10.94 7.22
C LEU A 146 -3.39 -10.15 7.65
N LEU A 147 -4.29 -9.85 6.72
CA LEU A 147 -5.54 -9.13 7.03
C LEU A 147 -6.47 -9.94 7.94
N LYS A 148 -6.55 -11.26 7.73
CA LYS A 148 -7.37 -12.17 8.54
C LYS A 148 -6.78 -12.45 9.91
N SER A 149 -5.47 -12.59 10.02
CA SER A 149 -4.77 -12.99 11.25
C SER A 149 -5.05 -12.06 12.44
N LYS A 150 -5.10 -10.74 12.22
CA LYS A 150 -5.35 -9.78 13.31
C LYS A 150 -6.81 -9.75 13.76
N ASP A 151 -7.76 -10.13 12.91
CA ASP A 151 -9.16 -10.27 13.31
C ASP A 151 -9.32 -11.35 14.37
N THR A 152 -8.65 -12.48 14.14
CA THR A 152 -8.67 -13.61 15.05
C THR A 152 -8.05 -13.23 16.41
N PHE A 153 -6.90 -12.57 16.41
CA PHE A 153 -6.26 -12.12 17.65
C PHE A 153 -7.09 -11.09 18.43
N MET A 154 -7.71 -10.13 17.73
CA MET A 154 -8.58 -9.13 18.36
C MET A 154 -9.86 -9.75 18.93
N LEU A 155 -10.45 -10.73 18.25
CA LEU A 155 -11.58 -11.50 18.76
C LEU A 155 -11.20 -12.22 20.06
N TYR A 156 -10.09 -12.97 20.07
CA TYR A 156 -9.64 -13.67 21.26
C TYR A 156 -9.30 -12.71 22.41
N ALA A 157 -8.63 -11.58 22.15
CA ALA A 157 -8.33 -10.58 23.17
C ALA A 157 -9.60 -9.96 23.77
N LYS A 158 -10.62 -9.67 22.93
CA LYS A 158 -11.91 -9.16 23.38
C LYS A 158 -12.64 -10.20 24.25
N TYR A 159 -12.73 -11.44 23.79
CA TYR A 159 -13.33 -12.55 24.55
C TYR A 159 -12.61 -12.79 25.89
N PHE A 160 -11.28 -12.74 25.90
CA PHE A 160 -10.49 -12.93 27.12
C PHE A 160 -10.72 -11.80 28.13
N HIS A 161 -10.77 -10.54 27.69
CA HIS A 161 -11.05 -9.40 28.57
C HIS A 161 -12.48 -9.43 29.14
N GLU A 162 -13.47 -9.78 28.31
CA GLU A 162 -14.87 -9.90 28.71
C GLU A 162 -15.08 -11.04 29.72
N SER A 163 -14.33 -12.14 29.57
CA SER A 163 -14.33 -13.28 30.51
C SER A 163 -13.75 -12.92 31.88
N ILE A 164 -12.74 -12.05 31.96
CA ILE A 164 -12.18 -11.57 33.24
C ILE A 164 -13.16 -10.63 33.95
N HIS A 165 -13.93 -9.82 33.22
CA HIS A 165 -14.90 -8.90 33.79
C HIS A 165 -16.16 -9.60 34.34
N PHE A 166 -16.47 -10.81 33.86
CA PHE A 166 -17.59 -11.62 34.34
C PHE A 166 -17.26 -12.39 35.63
N ALA A 167 -15.96 -12.69 35.86
CA ALA A 167 -15.50 -13.41 37.05
C ALA A 167 -15.43 -12.55 38.33
N SER A 168 -15.64 -11.23 38.23
CA SER A 168 -15.49 -10.27 39.33
C SER A 168 -16.81 -9.76 39.94
N HIS A 169 -17.97 -10.31 39.53
CA HIS A 169 -19.23 -10.10 40.24
C HIS A 169 -19.54 -11.31 41.13
N PRO A 170 -19.05 -11.34 42.39
CA PRO A 170 -19.51 -12.31 43.34
C PRO A 170 -20.99 -12.04 43.61
N TYR A 171 -21.80 -13.07 43.41
CA TYR A 171 -23.20 -13.12 43.78
C TYR A 171 -23.38 -12.55 45.20
N LYS A 172 -24.24 -11.53 45.32
CA LYS A 172 -24.90 -11.20 46.58
C LYS A 172 -25.78 -12.36 47.03
#